data_AF-A0A8T7G8W0-F1
#
_entry.id   AF-A0A8T7G8W0-F1
#
_cell.length_a   1.000
_cell.length_b   1.000
_cell.length_c   1.000
_cell.angle_alpha   90.00
_cell.angle_beta   90.00
_cell.angle_gamma   90.00
#
_symmetry.space_group_name_H-M   'P 1'
#
loop_
_entity.id
_entity.type
_entity.pdbx_description
1 polymer ?
#
loop_
_entity_poly.entity_id
_entity_poly.type
_entity_poly.pdbx_seq_one_letter_code
_entity_poly.pdbx_strand_id
1 'polypeptide(L)'
;MATLRGRPYYQIISALKQMDMKYYSVSPQEAAASDAKIIITTHDEASLIANRKGSVIFDTELEKYPAVAKAKILRSIVGEQADDQMVIGIDPGSRIGVSVIYMHEEIASTVESSPAQTVEKISAILAGVSSRKKVVRIGDGNMMMAQQLAWLVKKRFNAVQVEIVDEHGTSQNTEANRRGIRDRSSARTIAFRSGKSFQL
;
A
#
# COMPACT_ATOMS: atom_id res chain seq x y z
N MET A 1 0.95 -1.54 19.80
CA MET A 1 2.14 -2.41 19.89
C MET A 1 2.38 -2.77 21.34
N ALA A 2 2.96 -3.94 21.60
CA ALA A 2 3.25 -4.41 22.94
C ALA A 2 4.53 -5.25 22.96
N THR A 3 5.61 -4.68 23.51
CA THR A 3 6.87 -5.40 23.74
C THR A 3 7.71 -4.65 24.78
N LEU A 4 8.43 -5.40 25.60
CA LEU A 4 9.43 -4.90 26.54
C LEU A 4 10.85 -5.08 25.98
N ARG A 5 11.00 -5.68 24.78
CA ARG A 5 12.29 -5.91 24.14
C ARG A 5 12.75 -4.65 23.41
N GLY A 6 13.91 -4.10 23.80
CA GLY A 6 14.42 -2.83 23.27
C GLY A 6 14.56 -2.80 21.73
N ARG A 7 15.22 -3.79 21.13
CA ARG A 7 15.42 -3.81 19.67
C ARG A 7 14.10 -3.97 18.89
N PRO A 8 13.24 -4.96 19.18
CA PRO A 8 11.91 -5.08 18.58
C PRO A 8 11.03 -3.85 18.76
N TYR A 9 11.08 -3.21 19.94
CA TYR A 9 10.35 -1.97 20.20
C TYR A 9 10.65 -0.89 19.16
N TYR A 10 11.95 -0.62 18.92
CA TYR A 10 12.36 0.36 17.92
C TYR A 10 12.03 -0.07 16.48
N GLN A 11 12.16 -1.36 16.16
CA GLN A 11 11.82 -1.89 14.83
C GLN A 11 10.31 -1.70 14.53
N ILE A 12 9.44 -2.07 15.47
CA ILE A 12 7.99 -1.91 15.33
C ILE A 12 7.62 -0.44 15.17
N ILE A 13 8.16 0.45 16.01
CA ILE A 13 7.90 1.90 15.93
C ILE A 13 8.36 2.47 14.59
N SER A 14 9.56 2.10 14.14
CA SER A 14 10.10 2.56 12.86
C SER A 14 9.19 2.15 11.70
N ALA A 15 8.75 0.88 11.68
CA ALA A 15 7.84 0.38 10.66
C ALA A 15 6.48 1.09 10.70
N LEU A 16 5.87 1.26 11.87
CA LEU A 16 4.57 1.94 12.00
C LEU A 16 4.64 3.41 11.57
N LYS A 17 5.74 4.10 11.91
CA LYS A 17 5.99 5.47 11.44
C LYS A 17 6.18 5.52 9.93
N GLN A 18 6.94 4.59 9.34
CA GLN A 18 7.11 4.52 7.89
C GLN A 18 5.79 4.27 7.15
N MET A 19 4.87 3.53 7.78
CA MET A 19 3.53 3.24 7.26
C MET A 19 2.51 4.36 7.55
N ASP A 20 2.90 5.43 8.26
CA ASP A 20 2.02 6.49 8.75
C ASP A 20 0.81 5.96 9.54
N MET A 21 1.06 4.97 10.40
CA MET A 21 0.02 4.34 11.22
C MET A 21 0.04 4.89 12.64
N LYS A 22 -1.13 5.29 13.13
CA LYS A 22 -1.32 5.61 14.55
C LYS A 22 -1.26 4.32 15.38
N TYR A 23 -0.62 4.40 16.55
CA TYR A 23 -0.49 3.28 17.45
C TYR A 23 -0.48 3.75 18.91
N TYR A 24 -0.90 2.84 19.80
CA TYR A 24 -0.63 2.92 21.22
C TYR A 24 0.53 2.00 21.56
N SER A 25 1.42 2.46 22.44
CA SER A 25 2.50 1.63 23.00
C SER A 25 2.15 1.31 24.44
N VAL A 26 2.06 0.01 24.74
CA VAL A 26 1.66 -0.53 26.05
C VAL A 26 2.53 -1.73 26.39
N SER A 27 2.54 -2.16 27.64
CA SER A 27 3.15 -3.43 28.05
C SER A 27 2.37 -4.65 27.50
N PRO A 28 2.99 -5.83 27.38
CA PRO A 28 2.28 -7.07 27.03
C PRO A 28 1.09 -7.37 27.95
N GLN A 29 1.20 -7.09 29.24
CA GLN A 29 0.15 -7.32 30.23
C GLN A 29 -1.04 -6.38 30.02
N GLU A 30 -0.79 -5.09 29.80
CA GLU A 30 -1.86 -4.12 29.44
C GLU A 30 -2.51 -4.49 28.11
N ALA A 31 -1.72 -4.92 27.13
CA ALA A 31 -2.23 -5.35 25.83
C ALA A 31 -3.12 -6.60 25.94
N ALA A 32 -2.75 -7.56 26.79
CA ALA A 32 -3.54 -8.76 27.07
C ALA A 32 -4.92 -8.44 27.67
N ALA A 33 -4.99 -7.41 28.52
CA ALA A 33 -6.22 -6.93 29.14
C ALA A 33 -7.01 -5.93 28.26
N SER A 34 -6.50 -5.58 27.07
CA SER A 34 -7.13 -4.58 26.20
C SER A 34 -8.11 -5.19 25.19
N ASP A 35 -9.07 -4.38 24.75
CA ASP A 35 -10.01 -4.70 23.66
C ASP A 35 -9.41 -4.42 22.27
N ALA A 36 -8.08 -4.29 22.15
CA ALA A 36 -7.42 -3.94 20.90
C ALA A 36 -7.70 -4.97 19.79
N LYS A 37 -8.22 -4.56 18.64
CA LYS A 37 -8.44 -5.52 17.53
C LYS A 37 -7.16 -6.17 17.05
N ILE A 38 -6.03 -5.45 17.14
CA ILE A 38 -4.71 -5.88 16.69
C ILE A 38 -3.67 -5.57 17.76
N ILE A 39 -2.78 -6.52 18.02
CA ILE A 39 -1.55 -6.30 18.78
C ILE A 39 -0.37 -6.70 17.91
N ILE A 40 0.63 -5.82 17.86
CA ILE A 40 1.92 -6.10 17.27
C ILE A 40 2.90 -6.40 18.41
N THR A 41 3.52 -7.57 18.41
CA THR A 41 4.44 -8.03 19.48
C THR A 41 5.53 -8.94 18.90
N THR A 42 6.39 -9.49 19.75
CA THR A 42 7.42 -10.47 19.38
C THR A 42 6.90 -11.90 19.56
N HIS A 43 7.53 -12.88 18.90
CA HIS A 43 7.21 -14.29 19.12
C HIS A 43 7.39 -14.72 20.59
N ASP A 44 8.46 -14.26 21.25
CA ASP A 44 8.72 -14.54 22.67
C ASP A 44 7.65 -13.89 23.57
N GLU A 45 7.20 -12.70 23.16
CA GLU A 45 6.14 -11.85 23.71
C GLU A 45 4.74 -12.51 23.72
N ALA A 46 4.50 -13.38 22.73
CA ALA A 46 3.17 -13.74 22.26
C ALA A 46 2.33 -14.52 23.27
N SER A 47 2.99 -15.37 24.06
CA SER A 47 2.31 -16.20 25.08
C SER A 47 1.64 -15.33 26.16
N LEU A 48 2.18 -14.14 26.43
CA LEU A 48 1.63 -13.19 27.40
C LEU A 48 0.29 -12.58 26.96
N ILE A 49 -0.03 -12.64 25.65
CA ILE A 49 -1.24 -12.07 25.08
C ILE A 49 -2.17 -13.13 24.45
N ALA A 50 -1.88 -14.42 24.63
CA ALA A 50 -2.55 -15.51 23.88
C ALA A 50 -4.04 -15.71 24.21
N ASN A 51 -4.50 -15.31 25.40
CA ASN A 51 -5.85 -15.61 25.88
C ASN A 51 -6.93 -14.61 25.42
N ARG A 52 -6.57 -13.63 24.58
CA ARG A 52 -7.47 -12.55 24.18
C ARG A 52 -8.14 -12.82 22.83
N LYS A 53 -9.20 -12.07 22.56
CA LYS A 53 -9.82 -12.00 21.23
C LYS A 53 -9.14 -10.92 20.38
N GLY A 54 -8.69 -11.26 19.18
CA GLY A 54 -8.11 -10.31 18.23
C GLY A 54 -6.92 -10.88 17.46
N SER A 55 -6.45 -10.13 16.47
CA SER A 55 -5.32 -10.54 15.65
C SER A 55 -3.99 -10.16 16.31
N VAL A 56 -3.02 -11.07 16.25
CA VAL A 56 -1.63 -10.81 16.62
C VAL A 56 -0.80 -10.77 15.36
N ILE A 57 0.06 -9.76 15.26
CA ILE A 57 1.03 -9.60 14.17
C ILE A 57 2.42 -9.59 14.80
N PHE A 58 3.35 -10.35 14.24
CA PHE A 58 4.71 -10.39 14.75
C PHE A 58 5.56 -9.27 14.15
N ASP A 59 6.53 -8.78 14.92
CA ASP A 59 7.50 -7.76 14.50
C ASP A 59 8.26 -8.17 13.23
N THR A 60 8.59 -9.46 13.11
CA THR A 60 9.24 -10.06 11.93
C THR A 60 8.42 -9.90 10.65
N GLU A 61 7.10 -9.72 10.75
CA GLU A 61 6.22 -9.55 9.60
C GLU A 61 6.24 -8.12 9.03
N LEU A 62 6.85 -7.17 9.75
CA LEU A 62 6.90 -5.77 9.36
C LEU A 62 8.10 -5.42 8.46
N GLU A 63 9.16 -6.24 8.47
CA GLU A 63 10.49 -5.76 8.05
C GLU A 63 10.72 -5.71 6.53
N LYS A 64 10.06 -6.58 5.74
CA LYS A 64 10.48 -6.75 4.33
C LYS A 64 9.78 -5.81 3.35
N TYR A 65 8.49 -5.53 3.55
CA TYR A 65 7.68 -4.70 2.65
C TYR A 65 6.63 -3.91 3.43
N PRO A 66 6.89 -2.64 3.80
CA PRO A 66 5.98 -1.83 4.60
C PRO A 66 4.56 -1.73 4.03
N ALA A 67 4.41 -1.65 2.71
CA ALA A 67 3.09 -1.62 2.07
C ALA A 67 2.31 -2.94 2.28
N VAL A 68 3.00 -4.08 2.23
CA VAL A 68 2.39 -5.40 2.46
C VAL A 68 2.04 -5.57 3.93
N ALA A 69 2.92 -5.15 4.84
CA ALA A 69 2.64 -5.13 6.27
C ALA A 69 1.43 -4.24 6.60
N LYS A 70 1.37 -3.02 6.04
CA LYS A 70 0.23 -2.10 6.19
C LYS A 70 -1.06 -2.73 5.66
N ALA A 71 -1.02 -3.36 4.49
CA ALA A 71 -2.18 -4.06 3.93
C ALA A 71 -2.67 -5.19 4.84
N LYS A 72 -1.75 -5.99 5.42
CA LYS A 72 -2.10 -7.04 6.38
C LYS A 72 -2.74 -6.47 7.64
N ILE A 73 -2.18 -5.39 8.20
CA ILE A 73 -2.76 -4.72 9.37
C ILE A 73 -4.18 -4.21 9.04
N LEU A 74 -4.36 -3.50 7.92
CA LEU A 74 -5.67 -3.00 7.50
C LEU A 74 -6.70 -4.12 7.32
N ARG A 75 -6.32 -5.22 6.66
CA ARG A 75 -7.17 -6.41 6.52
C ARG A 75 -7.63 -6.94 7.87
N SER A 76 -6.72 -7.05 8.85
CA SER A 76 -7.06 -7.50 10.20
C SER A 76 -8.00 -6.53 10.96
N ILE A 77 -7.98 -5.22 10.64
CA ILE A 77 -8.89 -4.22 11.26
C ILE A 77 -10.29 -4.32 10.67
N VAL A 78 -10.37 -4.39 9.34
CA VAL A 78 -11.63 -4.28 8.58
C VAL A 78 -12.37 -5.64 8.55
N GLY A 79 -11.65 -6.76 8.57
CA GLY A 79 -12.20 -8.11 8.51
C GLY A 79 -12.36 -8.64 7.07
N GLU A 80 -12.80 -9.91 6.94
CA GLU A 80 -12.82 -10.63 5.67
C GLU A 80 -13.95 -10.20 4.71
N GLN A 81 -15.03 -9.62 5.24
CA GLN A 81 -16.24 -9.30 4.48
C GLN A 81 -16.13 -8.00 3.65
N ALA A 82 -15.07 -7.22 3.83
CA ALA A 82 -14.91 -5.95 3.12
C ALA A 82 -14.47 -6.11 1.67
N ASP A 83 -14.78 -5.07 0.87
CA ASP A 83 -14.26 -4.93 -0.48
C ASP A 83 -12.74 -5.09 -0.46
N ASP A 84 -12.27 -6.07 -1.21
CA ASP A 84 -10.88 -6.52 -1.26
C ASP A 84 -10.22 -6.09 -2.56
N GLN A 85 -10.66 -4.99 -3.15
CA GLN A 85 -10.01 -4.46 -4.33
C GLN A 85 -8.72 -3.72 -3.94
N MET A 86 -7.62 -4.10 -4.58
CA MET A 86 -6.40 -3.30 -4.59
C MET A 86 -6.30 -2.55 -5.93
N VAL A 87 -6.09 -1.24 -5.85
CA VAL A 87 -5.92 -0.39 -7.02
C VAL A 87 -4.56 0.30 -6.96
N ILE A 88 -3.80 0.21 -8.05
CA ILE A 88 -2.54 0.92 -8.21
C ILE A 88 -2.76 2.01 -9.26
N GLY A 89 -2.67 3.28 -8.87
CA GLY A 89 -2.63 4.40 -9.80
C GLY A 89 -1.20 4.72 -10.19
N ILE A 90 -0.98 4.91 -11.48
CA ILE A 90 0.33 5.26 -12.07
C ILE A 90 0.15 6.53 -12.90
N ASP A 91 0.95 7.55 -12.61
CA ASP A 91 1.04 8.82 -13.33
C ASP A 91 2.31 8.83 -14.19
N PRO A 92 2.22 8.61 -15.52
CA PRO A 92 3.38 8.52 -16.39
C PRO A 92 4.02 9.89 -16.67
N GLY A 93 5.36 9.94 -16.67
CA GLY A 93 6.10 11.16 -16.96
C GLY A 93 7.61 10.97 -16.81
N SER A 94 8.38 12.06 -16.81
CA SER A 94 9.82 12.02 -16.51
C SER A 94 10.12 11.49 -15.11
N ARG A 95 9.14 11.61 -14.21
CA ARG A 95 9.05 10.97 -12.90
C ARG A 95 7.71 10.28 -12.84
N ILE A 96 7.71 8.97 -12.56
CA ILE A 96 6.49 8.17 -12.59
C ILE A 96 5.92 8.11 -11.17
N GLY A 97 4.80 8.78 -10.95
CA GLY A 97 4.08 8.73 -9.68
C GLY A 97 3.37 7.38 -9.51
N VAL A 98 3.44 6.78 -8.33
CA VAL A 98 2.74 5.54 -8.00
C VAL A 98 2.01 5.69 -6.68
N SER A 99 0.71 5.37 -6.66
CA SER A 99 -0.11 5.30 -5.46
C SER A 99 -0.80 3.94 -5.40
N VAL A 100 -0.72 3.28 -4.26
CA VAL A 100 -1.38 1.98 -4.03
C VAL A 100 -2.47 2.15 -2.99
N ILE A 101 -3.71 1.90 -3.41
CA ILE A 101 -4.91 1.96 -2.58
C ILE A 101 -5.38 0.54 -2.26
N TYR A 102 -5.61 0.29 -0.98
CA TYR A 102 -6.16 -0.96 -0.48
C TYR A 102 -7.02 -0.69 0.76
N MET A 103 -8.20 -1.31 0.86
CA MET A 103 -9.15 -1.04 1.95
C MET A 103 -9.49 0.46 2.11
N HIS A 104 -9.61 1.18 0.99
CA HIS A 104 -9.83 2.64 0.94
C HIS A 104 -8.67 3.51 1.49
N GLU A 105 -7.54 2.91 1.87
CA GLU A 105 -6.37 3.59 2.41
C GLU A 105 -5.19 3.53 1.45
N GLU A 106 -4.36 4.58 1.44
CA GLU A 106 -3.10 4.57 0.67
C GLU A 106 -2.04 3.79 1.45
N ILE A 107 -1.65 2.62 0.92
CA ILE A 107 -0.67 1.74 1.56
C ILE A 107 0.76 1.97 1.09
N ALA A 108 0.93 2.60 -0.08
CA ALA A 108 2.22 2.99 -0.62
C ALA A 108 2.08 4.20 -1.55
N SER A 109 3.07 5.09 -1.51
CA SER A 109 3.17 6.24 -2.40
C SER A 109 4.64 6.47 -2.76
N THR A 110 5.02 6.20 -4.01
CA THR A 110 6.41 6.30 -4.47
C THR A 110 6.51 7.06 -5.78
N VAL A 111 7.73 7.43 -6.14
CA VAL A 111 8.04 8.03 -7.43
C VAL A 111 9.23 7.30 -8.01
N GLU A 112 9.09 6.77 -9.21
CA GLU A 112 10.07 5.92 -9.87
C GLU A 112 10.66 6.65 -11.09
N SER A 113 11.87 6.25 -11.48
CA SER A 113 12.59 6.93 -12.58
C SER A 113 12.38 6.30 -13.96
N SER A 114 11.79 5.10 -14.02
CA SER A 114 11.55 4.40 -15.28
C SER A 114 10.38 3.40 -15.22
N PRO A 115 9.80 3.02 -16.37
CA PRO A 115 8.76 1.99 -16.44
C PRO A 115 9.20 0.65 -15.85
N ALA A 116 10.45 0.23 -16.08
CA ALA A 116 10.97 -1.03 -15.57
C ALA A 116 11.04 -1.03 -14.03
N GLN A 117 11.57 0.04 -13.42
CA GLN A 117 11.59 0.19 -11.96
C GLN A 117 10.18 0.26 -11.38
N THR A 118 9.26 0.95 -12.07
CA THR A 118 7.84 1.03 -11.69
C THR A 118 7.22 -0.37 -11.61
N VAL A 119 7.39 -1.17 -12.66
CA VAL A 119 6.84 -2.53 -12.73
C VAL A 119 7.46 -3.43 -11.65
N GLU A 120 8.77 -3.35 -11.41
CA GLU A 120 9.43 -4.11 -10.36
C GLU A 120 8.92 -3.70 -8.97
N LYS A 121 8.74 -2.39 -8.73
CA LYS A 121 8.21 -1.89 -7.46
C LYS A 121 6.81 -2.40 -7.17
N ILE A 122 5.91 -2.34 -8.15
CA ILE A 122 4.53 -2.82 -7.97
C ILE A 122 4.46 -4.35 -7.94
N SER A 123 5.43 -5.06 -8.53
CA SER A 123 5.49 -6.54 -8.52
C SER A 123 5.51 -7.09 -7.11
N ALA A 124 6.34 -6.53 -6.24
CA ALA A 124 6.44 -6.96 -4.84
C ALA A 124 5.12 -6.77 -4.07
N ILE A 125 4.39 -5.68 -4.37
CA ILE A 125 3.11 -5.37 -3.73
C ILE A 125 2.00 -6.27 -4.28
N LEU A 126 1.93 -6.45 -5.61
CA LEU A 126 0.98 -7.35 -6.28
C LEU A 126 1.13 -8.80 -5.82
N ALA A 127 2.36 -9.24 -5.53
CA ALA A 127 2.63 -10.57 -5.00
C ALA A 127 2.35 -10.68 -3.49
N GLY A 128 2.69 -9.66 -2.70
CA GLY A 128 2.58 -9.71 -1.24
C GLY A 128 1.18 -9.42 -0.69
N VAL A 129 0.36 -8.63 -1.40
CA VAL A 129 -1.00 -8.30 -0.96
C VAL A 129 -1.99 -9.29 -1.56
N SER A 130 -2.64 -10.07 -0.70
CA SER A 130 -3.77 -10.92 -1.11
C SER A 130 -4.99 -10.03 -1.34
N SER A 131 -5.56 -10.11 -2.54
CA SER A 131 -6.70 -9.32 -2.93
C SER A 131 -7.51 -10.04 -4.02
N ARG A 132 -8.84 -10.11 -3.84
CA ARG A 132 -9.79 -10.71 -4.80
C ARG A 132 -9.73 -10.04 -6.18
N LYS A 133 -9.48 -8.74 -6.25
CA LYS A 133 -9.41 -7.98 -7.49
C LYS A 133 -8.27 -6.97 -7.46
N LYS A 134 -7.38 -7.07 -8.44
CA LYS A 134 -6.21 -6.18 -8.59
C LYS A 134 -6.35 -5.40 -9.89
N VAL A 135 -6.32 -4.07 -9.78
CA VAL A 135 -6.43 -3.15 -10.91
C VAL A 135 -5.21 -2.23 -10.93
N VAL A 136 -4.59 -2.09 -12.09
CA VAL A 136 -3.57 -1.07 -12.35
C VAL A 136 -4.17 -0.03 -13.30
N ARG A 137 -4.28 1.20 -12.83
CA ARG A 137 -4.81 2.35 -13.54
C ARG A 137 -3.65 3.26 -13.92
N ILE A 138 -3.53 3.56 -15.21
CA ILE A 138 -2.42 4.32 -15.76
C ILE A 138 -2.99 5.55 -16.44
N GLY A 139 -2.56 6.73 -16.02
CA GLY A 139 -2.98 7.98 -16.64
C GLY A 139 -2.48 8.11 -18.08
N ASP A 140 -3.21 8.86 -18.91
CA ASP A 140 -2.93 9.04 -20.33
C ASP A 140 -2.10 10.30 -20.68
N GLY A 141 -1.62 11.04 -19.68
CA GLY A 141 -0.84 12.28 -19.85
C GLY A 141 0.44 12.09 -20.68
N ASN A 142 1.04 10.90 -20.64
CA ASN A 142 2.04 10.44 -21.61
C ASN A 142 1.62 9.09 -22.19
N MET A 143 0.81 9.12 -23.26
CA MET A 143 0.24 7.92 -23.86
C MET A 143 1.26 6.86 -24.28
N MET A 144 2.42 7.26 -24.81
CA MET A 144 3.46 6.31 -25.22
C MET A 144 3.99 5.52 -24.02
N MET A 145 4.29 6.22 -22.92
CA MET A 145 4.73 5.59 -21.68
C MET A 145 3.60 4.80 -21.01
N ALA A 146 2.37 5.30 -21.07
CA ALA A 146 1.20 4.62 -20.53
C ALA A 146 0.99 3.25 -21.19
N GLN A 147 1.06 3.18 -22.52
CA GLN A 147 0.99 1.93 -23.28
C GLN A 147 2.15 0.98 -22.95
N GLN A 148 3.38 1.51 -22.82
CA GLN A 148 4.54 0.71 -22.43
C GLN A 148 4.35 0.08 -21.05
N LEU A 149 3.94 0.86 -20.05
CA LEU A 149 3.63 0.39 -18.70
C LEU A 149 2.50 -0.64 -18.72
N ALA A 150 1.41 -0.36 -19.44
CA ALA A 150 0.27 -1.25 -19.55
C ALA A 150 0.67 -2.61 -20.12
N TRP A 151 1.47 -2.60 -21.19
CA TRP A 151 2.00 -3.82 -21.80
C TRP A 151 2.91 -4.60 -20.84
N LEU A 152 3.86 -3.92 -20.16
CA LEU A 152 4.76 -4.58 -19.21
C LEU A 152 4.01 -5.23 -18.05
N VAL A 153 3.02 -4.52 -17.49
CA VAL A 153 2.19 -5.04 -16.41
C VAL A 153 1.36 -6.21 -16.90
N LYS A 154 0.68 -6.09 -18.05
CA LYS A 154 -0.21 -7.14 -18.55
C LYS A 154 0.54 -8.41 -18.94
N LYS A 155 1.74 -8.26 -19.52
CA LYS A 155 2.64 -9.37 -19.87
C LYS A 155 3.14 -10.11 -18.63
N ARG A 156 3.39 -9.40 -17.52
CA ARG A 156 3.92 -10.01 -16.28
C ARG A 156 2.81 -10.56 -15.37
N PHE A 157 1.61 -9.98 -15.43
CA PHE A 157 0.52 -10.26 -14.50
C PHE A 157 -0.82 -10.47 -15.22
N ASN A 158 -1.06 -11.69 -15.71
CA ASN A 158 -2.27 -12.03 -16.48
C ASN A 158 -3.58 -11.71 -15.72
N ALA A 159 -3.61 -12.02 -14.41
CA ALA A 159 -4.78 -11.84 -13.54
C ALA A 159 -5.04 -10.38 -13.11
N VAL A 160 -4.12 -9.45 -13.42
CA VAL A 160 -4.29 -8.03 -13.10
C VAL A 160 -5.06 -7.35 -14.24
N GLN A 161 -6.12 -6.62 -13.86
CA GLN A 161 -6.82 -5.74 -14.79
C GLN A 161 -5.99 -4.47 -14.99
N VAL A 162 -5.83 -4.04 -16.23
CA VAL A 162 -5.11 -2.81 -16.58
C VAL A 162 -6.08 -1.86 -17.25
N GLU A 163 -6.09 -0.60 -16.82
CA GLU A 163 -6.95 0.45 -17.35
C GLU A 163 -6.10 1.68 -17.71
N ILE A 164 -6.42 2.30 -18.85
CA ILE A 164 -5.92 3.62 -19.22
C ILE A 164 -6.96 4.67 -18.80
N VAL A 165 -6.55 5.64 -18.00
CA VAL A 165 -7.41 6.67 -17.40
C VAL A 165 -7.19 7.99 -18.11
N ASP A 166 -8.28 8.61 -18.53
CA ASP A 166 -8.29 9.98 -19.05
C ASP A 166 -7.95 10.97 -17.93
N GLU A 167 -6.85 11.70 -18.09
CA GLU A 167 -6.37 12.72 -17.16
C GLU A 167 -6.96 14.12 -17.44
N HIS A 168 -7.72 14.32 -18.52
CA HIS A 168 -8.33 15.62 -18.76
C HIS A 168 -9.20 16.06 -17.57
N GLY A 169 -8.97 17.30 -17.12
CA GLY A 169 -9.60 17.90 -15.94
C GLY A 169 -8.84 17.75 -14.61
N THR A 170 -7.66 17.11 -14.57
CA THR A 170 -6.83 16.98 -13.34
C THR A 170 -5.88 18.16 -13.11
N SER A 171 -5.80 19.12 -14.03
CA SER A 171 -5.02 20.36 -13.93
C SER A 171 -5.62 21.34 -12.92
N GLN A 172 -5.77 20.98 -11.64
CA GLN A 172 -6.19 21.95 -10.63
C GLN A 172 -5.06 22.94 -10.31
N ASN A 173 -5.35 24.22 -10.59
CA ASN A 173 -4.62 25.43 -10.21
C ASN A 173 -4.12 25.40 -8.75
N THR A 174 -2.89 24.94 -8.52
CA THR A 174 -2.21 25.13 -7.23
C THR A 174 -0.71 25.37 -7.44
N GLU A 175 -0.18 26.31 -6.67
CA GLU A 175 1.07 27.05 -6.88
C GLU A 175 2.34 26.19 -7.04
N ALA A 176 3.30 26.71 -7.80
CA ALA A 176 4.45 26.03 -8.40
C ALA A 176 5.47 25.35 -7.44
N ASN A 177 5.31 25.44 -6.12
CA ASN A 177 6.38 25.16 -5.14
C ASN A 177 6.36 23.78 -4.45
N ARG A 178 5.52 22.82 -4.88
CA ARG A 178 5.42 21.48 -4.22
C ARG A 178 5.42 20.27 -5.17
N ARG A 179 6.38 20.20 -6.11
CA ARG A 179 6.41 19.19 -7.19
C ARG A 179 6.38 17.72 -6.73
N GLY A 180 7.06 17.34 -5.65
CA GLY A 180 7.01 15.94 -5.15
C GLY A 180 5.70 15.50 -4.49
N ILE A 181 4.88 16.45 -4.02
CA ILE A 181 3.54 16.20 -3.47
C ILE A 181 2.52 16.10 -4.62
N ARG A 182 2.77 16.78 -5.76
CA ARG A 182 1.93 16.74 -6.96
C ARG A 182 1.94 15.36 -7.63
N ASP A 183 3.11 14.78 -7.88
CA ASP A 183 3.24 13.47 -8.57
C ASP A 183 2.50 12.34 -7.81
N ARG A 184 2.53 12.40 -6.46
CA ARG A 184 1.79 11.45 -5.60
C ARG A 184 0.28 11.72 -5.61
N SER A 185 -0.11 12.98 -5.63
CA SER A 185 -1.52 13.40 -5.69
C SER A 185 -2.19 13.01 -7.01
N SER A 186 -1.47 13.11 -8.13
CA SER A 186 -1.97 12.70 -9.45
C SER A 186 -2.16 11.18 -9.54
N ALA A 187 -1.14 10.40 -9.15
CA ALA A 187 -1.24 8.94 -9.13
C ALA A 187 -2.38 8.45 -8.24
N ARG A 188 -2.58 9.08 -7.07
CA ARG A 188 -3.72 8.80 -6.20
C ARG A 188 -5.06 9.13 -6.88
N THR A 189 -5.15 10.27 -7.57
CA THR A 189 -6.36 10.66 -8.31
C THR A 189 -6.67 9.65 -9.42
N ILE A 190 -5.66 9.23 -10.19
CA ILE A 190 -5.76 8.20 -11.21
C ILE A 190 -6.27 6.88 -10.60
N ALA A 191 -5.78 6.50 -9.42
CA ALA A 191 -6.24 5.29 -8.71
C ALA A 191 -7.76 5.31 -8.40
N PHE A 192 -8.38 6.48 -8.23
CA PHE A 192 -9.81 6.60 -7.92
C PHE A 192 -10.72 6.80 -9.15
N ARG A 193 -10.16 7.12 -10.32
CA ARG A 193 -10.95 7.28 -11.55
C ARG A 193 -11.16 5.94 -12.25
N SER A 194 -12.25 5.79 -13.00
CA SER A 194 -12.43 4.64 -13.88
C SER A 194 -11.70 4.88 -15.20
N GLY A 195 -11.04 3.85 -15.73
CA GLY A 195 -10.39 3.92 -17.04
C GLY A 195 -10.97 2.93 -18.06
N LYS A 196 -10.48 3.01 -19.29
CA LYS A 196 -10.77 2.05 -20.36
C LYS A 196 -9.86 0.84 -20.21
N SER A 197 -10.42 -0.36 -20.25
CA SER A 197 -9.63 -1.60 -20.14
C SER A 197 -8.60 -1.71 -21.27
N PHE A 198 -7.35 -1.97 -20.91
CA PHE A 198 -6.27 -2.27 -21.83
C PHE A 198 -6.23 -3.79 -22.10
N GLN A 199 -6.15 -4.16 -23.37
CA GLN A 199 -5.97 -5.53 -23.84
C GLN A 199 -4.72 -5.59 -24.72
N LEU A 200 -4.03 -6.73 -24.70
CA LEU A 200 -2.86 -6.99 -25.54
C LEU A 200 -3.24 -7.25 -27.00
#